data_AF-A0A965QB68-F1
#
_entry.id   AF-A0A965QB68-F1
#
_cell.length_a   1.000
_cell.length_b   1.000
_cell.length_c   1.000
_cell.angle_alpha   90.00
_cell.angle_beta   90.00
_cell.angle_gamma   90.00
#
_symmetry.space_group_name_H-M   'P 1'
#
loop_
_entity.id
_entity.type
_entity.pdbx_description
1 polymer ?
#
loop_
_entity_poly.entity_id
_entity_poly.type
_entity_poly.pdbx_seq_one_letter_code
_entity_poly.pdbx_strand_id
1 'polypeptide(L)'
;MYTGDPYALGTTSLSSVTLKGGDQVPDIVASNIRPLIALGDTRLALLPVQLTVERQGARERARLRLVLVDGRGSTVLWVGEVLGDAVASGSDPLLFSSLVAKVAALVAPR
;
A
#
# COMPACT_ATOMS: atom_id res chain seq x y z
N MET A 1 10.86 18.29 13.75
CA MET A 1 11.26 18.86 12.44
C MET A 1 10.11 18.60 11.50
N TYR A 2 9.30 19.61 11.19
CA TYR A 2 8.17 19.49 10.25
C TYR A 2 8.72 19.79 8.86
N THR A 3 8.90 18.76 8.04
CA THR A 3 9.23 18.94 6.62
C THR A 3 7.95 18.77 5.82
N GLY A 4 7.60 19.78 5.02
CA GLY A 4 6.53 19.69 4.03
C GLY A 4 6.94 18.92 2.78
N ASP A 5 8.22 18.54 2.68
CA ASP A 5 8.73 17.68 1.62
C ASP A 5 8.48 16.21 1.99
N PRO A 6 7.54 15.51 1.32
CA PRO A 6 7.24 14.11 1.58
C PRO A 6 8.44 13.18 1.28
N TYR A 7 9.42 13.61 0.48
CA TYR A 7 10.64 12.85 0.20
C TYR A 7 11.67 12.93 1.34
N ALA A 8 11.55 13.93 2.22
CA ALA A 8 12.41 14.09 3.39
C ALA A 8 11.84 13.44 4.66
N LEU A 9 10.64 12.85 4.59
CA LEU A 9 10.10 12.03 5.67
C LEU A 9 10.95 10.76 5.77
N GLY A 10 11.78 10.68 6.82
CA GLY A 10 12.49 9.46 7.17
C GLY A 10 11.47 8.35 7.41
N THR A 11 11.26 7.51 6.40
CA THR A 11 10.29 6.42 6.45
C THR A 11 10.83 5.37 7.41
N THR A 12 10.50 5.48 8.70
CA THR A 12 10.50 4.32 9.57
C THR A 12 9.49 3.36 8.97
N SER A 13 10.02 2.37 8.25
CA SER A 13 9.23 1.54 7.37
C SER A 13 8.23 0.74 8.19
N LEU A 14 6.94 0.90 7.90
CA LEU A 14 5.87 0.02 8.40
C LEU A 14 6.12 -1.46 8.01
N SER A 15 7.13 -1.74 7.18
CA SER A 15 7.57 -3.08 6.79
C SER A 15 7.97 -3.99 7.96
N SER A 16 8.31 -3.44 9.13
CA SER A 16 8.61 -4.28 10.31
C SER A 16 7.37 -4.94 10.92
N VAL A 17 6.16 -4.48 10.57
CA VAL A 17 4.91 -5.01 11.09
C VAL A 17 4.33 -6.02 10.10
N THR A 18 4.37 -7.31 10.45
CA THR A 18 3.71 -8.36 9.67
C THR A 18 2.22 -8.33 9.97
N LEU A 19 1.45 -7.63 9.13
CA LEU A 19 -0.01 -7.61 9.20
C LEU A 19 -0.62 -8.86 8.55
N LYS A 20 -1.66 -9.40 9.19
CA LYS A 20 -2.48 -10.52 8.72
C LYS A 20 -3.96 -10.21 8.87
N GLY A 21 -4.81 -10.94 8.13
CA GLY A 21 -6.26 -10.86 8.30
C GLY A 21 -6.68 -11.24 9.72
N GLY A 22 -7.57 -10.45 10.30
CA GLY A 22 -8.03 -10.59 11.68
C GLY A 22 -7.24 -9.77 12.70
N ASP A 23 -6.06 -9.25 12.33
CA ASP A 23 -5.27 -8.42 13.24
C ASP A 23 -6.02 -7.12 13.58
N GLN A 24 -5.86 -6.67 14.82
CA GLN A 24 -6.30 -5.34 15.23
C GLN A 24 -5.33 -4.29 14.69
N VAL A 25 -5.89 -3.24 14.10
CA VAL A 25 -5.12 -2.09 13.65
C VAL A 25 -4.67 -1.33 14.89
N PRO A 26 -3.37 -0.99 15.02
CA PRO A 26 -2.88 -0.21 16.15
C PRO A 26 -3.68 1.08 16.32
N ASP A 27 -4.01 1.44 17.56
CA ASP A 27 -4.89 2.58 17.84
C ASP A 27 -4.43 3.86 17.15
N ILE A 28 -3.12 4.15 17.15
CA ILE A 28 -2.57 5.33 16.47
C ILE A 28 -2.91 5.35 14.97
N VAL A 29 -2.94 4.20 14.30
CA VAL A 29 -3.30 4.08 12.90
C VAL A 29 -4.82 4.15 12.74
N ALA A 30 -5.58 3.45 13.59
CA ALA A 30 -7.04 3.44 13.57
C ALA A 30 -7.66 4.84 13.79
N SER A 31 -7.14 5.61 14.74
CA SER A 31 -7.58 6.97 15.04
C SER A 31 -7.37 7.93 13.86
N ASN A 32 -6.38 7.67 12.99
CA ASN A 32 -6.12 8.47 11.80
C ASN A 32 -6.94 8.00 10.57
N ILE A 33 -7.25 6.71 10.48
CA ILE A 33 -8.07 6.16 9.38
C ILE A 33 -9.55 6.52 9.56
N ARG A 34 -10.07 6.50 10.78
CA ARG A 34 -11.49 6.78 11.06
C ARG A 34 -11.99 8.10 10.45
N PRO A 35 -11.29 9.24 10.59
CA PRO A 35 -11.66 10.48 9.91
C PRO A 35 -11.70 10.37 8.39
N LEU A 36 -10.73 9.67 7.77
CA LEU A 36 -10.66 9.51 6.32
C LEU A 36 -11.83 8.69 5.76
N ILE A 37 -12.21 7.64 6.48
CA ILE A 37 -13.36 6.80 6.13
C ILE A 37 -14.67 7.56 6.32
N ALA A 38 -14.79 8.37 7.39
CA ALA A 38 -15.95 9.22 7.62
C ALA A 38 -16.13 10.28 6.52
N LEU A 39 -15.04 10.84 5.98
CA LEU A 39 -15.10 11.79 4.86
C LEU A 39 -15.64 11.15 3.57
N GLY A 40 -15.35 9.88 3.33
CA GLY A 40 -15.79 9.16 2.14
C GLY A 40 -17.17 8.50 2.24
N ASP A 41 -17.83 8.59 3.40
CA ASP A 41 -18.99 7.76 3.78
C ASP A 41 -18.77 6.26 3.46
N THR A 42 -17.53 5.79 3.58
CA THR A 42 -17.18 4.39 3.35
C THR A 42 -17.05 3.67 4.70
N ARG A 43 -16.88 2.35 4.66
CA ARG A 43 -16.51 1.55 5.84
C ARG A 43 -15.09 0.99 5.74
N LEU A 44 -14.60 0.89 4.51
CA LEU A 44 -13.39 0.18 4.16
C LEU A 44 -12.35 1.15 3.63
N ALA A 45 -11.11 0.99 4.08
CA ALA A 45 -9.96 1.68 3.52
C ALA A 45 -8.97 0.66 2.96
N LEU A 46 -8.56 0.86 1.71
CA LEU A 46 -7.47 0.13 1.08
C LEU A 46 -6.20 0.97 1.19
N LEU A 47 -5.20 0.47 1.92
CA LEU A 47 -4.00 1.21 2.29
C LEU A 47 -2.77 0.59 1.62
N PRO A 48 -1.96 1.37 0.88
CA PRO A 48 -0.62 0.95 0.50
C PRO A 48 0.29 0.99 1.71
N VAL A 49 0.87 -0.16 2.07
CA VAL A 49 1.75 -0.27 3.26
C VAL A 49 3.22 -0.38 2.91
N GLN A 50 3.54 -0.93 1.74
CA GLN A 50 4.92 -1.10 1.31
C GLN A 50 5.02 -1.21 -0.21
N LEU A 51 5.89 -0.40 -0.81
CA LEU A 51 6.32 -0.54 -2.19
C LEU A 51 7.77 -1.00 -2.19
N THR A 52 8.04 -2.11 -2.86
CA THR A 52 9.40 -2.67 -3.02
C THR A 52 9.68 -2.90 -4.49
N VAL A 53 10.95 -2.73 -4.87
CA VAL A 53 11.46 -3.11 -6.19
C VAL A 53 12.39 -4.29 -6.00
N GLU A 54 12.07 -5.40 -6.65
CA GLU A 54 12.84 -6.63 -6.58
C GLU A 54 13.66 -6.80 -7.85
N ARG A 55 14.96 -7.02 -7.69
CA ARG A 55 15.86 -7.38 -8.78
C ARG A 55 15.84 -8.88 -9.01
N GLN A 56 15.71 -9.27 -10.27
CA GLN A 56 15.80 -10.65 -10.76
C GLN A 56 16.78 -10.69 -11.94
N GLY A 57 18.08 -10.69 -11.65
CA GLY A 57 19.13 -10.59 -12.67
C GLY A 57 19.10 -9.23 -13.38
N ALA A 58 18.98 -9.24 -14.71
CA ALA A 58 18.87 -8.04 -15.54
C ALA A 58 17.45 -7.46 -15.62
N ARG A 59 16.53 -7.96 -14.79
CA ARG A 59 15.15 -7.49 -14.72
C ARG A 59 14.78 -7.00 -13.32
N GLU A 60 13.80 -6.12 -13.26
CA GLU A 60 13.22 -5.56 -12.05
C GLU A 60 11.69 -5.70 -12.08
N ARG A 61 11.09 -5.87 -10.90
CA ARG A 61 9.64 -5.91 -10.72
C ARG A 61 9.25 -5.10 -9.48
N ALA A 62 8.23 -4.27 -9.62
CA ALA A 62 7.62 -3.58 -8.48
C ALA A 62 6.58 -4.47 -7.80
N ARG A 63 6.58 -4.44 -6.47
CA ARG A 63 5.63 -5.13 -5.60
C ARG A 63 5.00 -4.10 -4.67
N LEU A 64 3.68 -4.01 -4.68
CA LEU A 64 2.92 -3.19 -3.73
C LEU A 64 2.15 -4.09 -2.78
N ARG A 65 2.48 -4.03 -1.49
CA ARG A 65 1.69 -4.64 -0.44
C ARG A 65 0.54 -3.70 -0.06
N LEU A 66 -0.66 -4.24 -0.07
CA LEU A 66 -1.91 -3.55 0.24
C LEU A 66 -2.58 -4.21 1.43
N VAL A 67 -3.30 -3.40 2.21
CA VAL A 67 -4.09 -3.86 3.34
C VAL A 67 -5.49 -3.25 3.26
N LEU A 68 -6.52 -4.09 3.38
CA LEU A 68 -7.90 -3.66 3.51
C LEU A 68 -8.27 -3.63 4.99
N VAL A 69 -8.76 -2.49 5.46
CA VAL A 69 -9.11 -2.25 6.87
C VAL A 69 -10.59 -1.89 6.98
N ASP A 70 -11.28 -2.47 7.96
CA ASP A 70 -12.55 -1.94 8.47
C ASP A 70 -12.23 -0.89 9.54
N GLY A 71 -12.44 0.39 9.24
CA GLY A 71 -12.09 1.45 10.19
C GLY A 71 -13.05 1.62 11.36
N ARG A 72 -14.28 1.07 11.26
CA ARG A 72 -15.21 1.04 12.39
C ARG A 72 -14.80 -0.05 13.39
N GLY A 73 -14.46 -1.22 12.87
CA GLY A 73 -14.01 -2.37 13.66
C GLY A 73 -12.54 -2.29 14.07
N SER A 74 -11.75 -1.37 13.50
CA SER A 74 -10.30 -1.32 13.64
C SER A 74 -9.63 -2.66 13.30
N THR A 75 -10.11 -3.36 12.28
CA THR A 75 -9.67 -4.73 11.95
C THR A 75 -9.11 -4.82 10.53
N VAL A 76 -8.00 -5.54 10.38
CA VAL A 76 -7.47 -5.92 9.07
C VAL A 76 -8.36 -7.01 8.47
N LEU A 77 -8.98 -6.72 7.33
CA LEU A 77 -9.83 -7.68 6.61
C LEU A 77 -9.03 -8.53 5.63
N TRP A 78 -8.05 -7.92 4.97
CA TRP A 78 -7.26 -8.58 3.93
C TRP A 78 -5.87 -7.95 3.83
N VAL A 79 -4.90 -8.78 3.49
CA VAL A 79 -3.54 -8.39 3.15
C VAL A 79 -3.16 -9.11 1.88
N GLY A 80 -2.63 -8.39 0.91
CA GLY A 80 -2.13 -9.02 -0.30
C GLY A 80 -1.15 -8.15 -1.06
N GLU A 81 -0.61 -8.74 -2.11
CA GLU A 81 0.44 -8.14 -2.93
C GLU A 81 -0.05 -7.99 -4.36
N VAL A 82 0.18 -6.82 -4.93
CA VAL A 82 0.01 -6.56 -6.35
C VAL A 82 1.40 -6.49 -6.96
N LEU A 83 1.64 -7.36 -7.96
CA LEU A 83 2.90 -7.47 -8.66
C LEU A 83 2.80 -6.80 -10.02
N GLY A 84 3.70 -5.87 -10.30
CA GLY A 84 3.94 -5.37 -11.65
C GLY A 84 4.54 -6.44 -12.55
N ASP A 85 4.64 -6.13 -13.84
CA ASP A 85 5.35 -6.98 -14.79
C ASP A 85 6.87 -6.80 -14.62
N ALA A 86 7.64 -7.83 -14.98
CA ALA A 86 9.10 -7.76 -14.88
C ALA A 86 9.67 -7.05 -16.12
N VAL A 87 10.43 -5.98 -15.92
CA VAL A 87 11.01 -5.14 -16.97
C VAL A 87 12.53 -5.16 -16.91
N ALA A 88 13.23 -4.71 -17.95
CA ALA A 88 14.68 -4.57 -17.90
C ALA A 88 15.09 -3.55 -16.83
N SER A 89 16.16 -3.83 -16.08
CA SER A 89 16.63 -2.95 -15.00
C SER A 89 16.92 -1.53 -15.51
N GLY A 90 16.55 -0.51 -14.73
CA GLY A 90 16.70 0.90 -15.10
C GLY A 90 15.60 1.43 -16.05
N SER A 91 14.54 0.66 -16.29
CA SER A 91 13.36 1.09 -17.06
C SER A 91 12.25 1.61 -16.15
N ASP A 92 12.54 2.62 -15.32
CA ASP A 92 11.65 3.09 -14.23
C ASP A 92 10.21 3.42 -14.67
N PRO A 93 9.96 4.11 -15.80
CA PRO A 93 8.58 4.39 -16.22
C PRO A 93 7.76 3.12 -16.54
N LEU A 94 8.42 2.09 -17.08
CA LEU A 94 7.78 0.81 -17.41
C LEU A 94 7.55 -0.05 -16.15
N LEU A 95 8.40 0.11 -15.15
CA LEU A 95 8.32 -0.60 -13.87
C LEU A 95 7.00 -0.31 -13.15
N PHE A 96 6.58 0.96 -13.12
CA PHE A 96 5.39 1.39 -12.38
C PHE A 96 4.10 1.39 -13.19
N SER A 97 4.16 1.54 -14.52
CA SER A 97 2.95 1.58 -15.36
C SER A 97 2.11 0.30 -15.27
N SER A 98 2.77 -0.86 -15.31
CA SER A 98 2.11 -2.17 -15.16
C SER A 98 1.51 -2.37 -13.77
N LEU A 99 2.19 -1.90 -12.72
CA LEU A 99 1.69 -1.94 -11.35
C LEU A 99 0.44 -1.08 -11.18
N VAL A 100 0.48 0.17 -11.68
CA VAL A 100 -0.65 1.10 -11.63
C VAL A 100 -1.87 0.52 -12.33
N ALA A 101 -1.70 -0.09 -13.52
CA ALA A 101 -2.80 -0.72 -14.25
C ALA A 101 -3.47 -1.85 -13.44
N LYS A 102 -2.68 -2.68 -12.76
CA LYS A 102 -3.22 -3.79 -11.93
C LYS A 102 -3.88 -3.29 -10.65
N VAL A 103 -3.35 -2.24 -10.02
CA VAL A 103 -4.00 -1.59 -8.87
C VAL A 103 -5.30 -0.91 -9.28
N ALA A 104 -5.33 -0.23 -10.42
CA ALA A 104 -6.55 0.38 -10.95
C ALA A 104 -7.66 -0.67 -11.18
N ALA A 105 -7.31 -1.84 -11.72
CA ALA A 105 -8.25 -2.94 -11.91
C ALA A 105 -8.80 -3.51 -10.59
N LEU A 106 -8.10 -3.34 -9.46
CA LEU A 106 -8.55 -3.77 -8.14
C LEU A 106 -9.63 -2.83 -7.56
N VAL A 107 -9.55 -1.53 -7.86
CA VAL A 107 -10.42 -0.50 -7.25
C VAL A 107 -11.51 0.02 -8.17
N ALA A 108 -11.36 -0.13 -9.48
CA ALA A 108 -12.37 0.19 -10.48
C ALA A 108 -12.94 -1.11 -11.04
N PRO A 109 -13.97 -1.70 -10.42
CA PRO A 109 -14.63 -2.89 -10.96
C PRO A 109 -15.20 -2.59 -12.35
N ARG A 110 -15.15 -3.60 -13.23
CA ARG A 110 -15.77 -3.56 -14.56
C ARG A 110 -17.27 -3.80 -14.48
#